data_AF-A0A415E7A4-F1
#
_entry.id   AF-A0A415E7A4-F1
#
_cell.length_a   1.000
_cell.length_b   1.000
_cell.length_c   1.000
_cell.angle_alpha   90.00
_cell.angle_beta   90.00
_cell.angle_gamma   90.00
#
_symmetry.space_group_name_H-M   'P 1'
#
loop_
_entity.id
_entity.type
_entity.pdbx_description
1 polymer ?
#
loop_
_entity_poly.entity_id
_entity_poly.type
_entity_poly.pdbx_seq_one_letter_code
_entity_poly.pdbx_strand_id
1 'polypeptide(L)'
;MRNQDKKRMLTATVIIGFICIIMVVLAAYAAELRVENNSLINSNEALQGEIDTLSVKIKSANNIDHIEKVATGKLGMVYPSEGECVYVSDDDAPKGNFAMVIKEQAYN
;
A
#
# COMPACT_ATOMS: atom_id res chain seq x y z
N MET A 1 -44.05 0.00 -52.35
CA MET A 1 -43.55 -0.52 -51.06
C MET A 1 -44.64 -1.29 -50.36
N ARG A 2 -44.39 -2.57 -50.05
CA ARG A 2 -45.38 -3.44 -49.39
C ARG A 2 -45.50 -3.01 -47.92
N ASN A 3 -46.69 -3.08 -47.32
CA ASN A 3 -46.91 -2.64 -45.93
C ASN A 3 -46.01 -3.37 -44.90
N GLN A 4 -45.50 -4.56 -45.25
CA GLN A 4 -44.53 -5.31 -44.46
C GLN A 4 -43.15 -4.65 -44.40
N ASP A 5 -42.71 -4.01 -45.49
CA ASP A 5 -41.40 -3.34 -45.57
C ASP A 5 -41.40 -2.08 -44.68
N LYS A 6 -42.50 -1.33 -44.72
CA LYS A 6 -42.68 -0.14 -43.86
C LYS A 6 -42.66 -0.50 -42.37
N LYS A 7 -43.35 -1.57 -41.96
CA LYS A 7 -43.32 -2.04 -40.57
C LYS A 7 -41.92 -2.48 -40.14
N ARG A 8 -41.20 -3.22 -40.99
CA ARG A 8 -39.81 -3.62 -40.73
C ARG A 8 -38.88 -2.43 -40.54
N MET A 9 -38.97 -1.41 -41.40
CA MET A 9 -38.14 -0.20 -41.25
C MET A 9 -38.47 0.54 -39.95
N LEU A 10 -39.75 0.66 -39.61
CA LEU A 10 -40.18 1.33 -38.37
C LEU A 10 -39.68 0.59 -37.12
N THR A 11 -39.78 -0.74 -37.08
CA THR A 11 -39.24 -1.55 -35.98
C THR A 11 -37.72 -1.44 -35.89
N ALA A 12 -37.01 -1.46 -37.01
CA ALA A 12 -35.55 -1.32 -37.03
C ALA A 12 -35.11 0.05 -36.47
N THR A 13 -35.78 1.13 -36.85
CA THR A 13 -35.49 2.47 -36.32
C THR A 13 -35.69 2.55 -34.80
N VAL A 14 -36.74 1.92 -34.27
CA VAL A 14 -36.99 1.87 -32.82
C VAL A 14 -35.90 1.10 -32.09
N ILE A 15 -35.47 -0.05 -32.63
CA ILE A 15 -34.40 -0.86 -32.03
C ILE A 15 -33.08 -0.09 -32.02
N ILE A 16 -32.72 0.56 -33.13
CA ILE A 16 -31.49 1.35 -33.21
C ILE A 16 -31.55 2.51 -32.20
N GLY A 17 -32.68 3.21 -32.10
CA GLY A 17 -32.87 4.26 -31.10
C GLY A 17 -32.68 3.75 -29.67
N PHE A 18 -33.19 2.57 -29.37
CA PHE A 18 -33.02 1.95 -28.05
C PHE A 18 -31.57 1.58 -27.76
N ILE A 19 -30.84 1.01 -28.74
CA ILE A 19 -29.42 0.70 -28.62
C ILE A 19 -28.60 1.99 -28.38
N CYS A 20 -28.92 3.08 -29.07
CA CYS A 20 -28.27 4.36 -28.85
C CYS A 20 -28.44 4.88 -27.42
N ILE A 21 -29.64 4.75 -26.85
CA ILE A 21 -29.90 5.14 -25.45
C ILE A 21 -29.07 4.29 -24.48
N ILE A 22 -29.04 2.97 -24.68
CA ILE A 22 -28.24 2.07 -23.84
C ILE A 22 -26.75 2.41 -23.90
N MET A 23 -26.21 2.70 -25.10
CA MET A 23 -24.80 3.05 -25.24
C MET A 23 -24.43 4.31 -24.46
N VAL A 24 -25.29 5.32 -24.45
CA VAL A 24 -25.06 6.56 -23.67
C VAL A 24 -25.02 6.26 -22.17
N VAL A 25 -25.96 5.45 -21.67
CA VAL A 25 -25.99 5.07 -20.24
C VAL A 25 -24.75 4.27 -19.86
N LEU A 26 -24.37 3.27 -20.66
CA LEU A 26 -23.15 2.48 -20.42
C LEU A 26 -21.89 3.34 -20.46
N ALA A 27 -21.80 4.30 -21.39
CA ALA A 27 -20.67 5.22 -21.46
C ALA A 27 -20.57 6.10 -20.20
N ALA A 28 -21.70 6.56 -19.65
CA ALA A 28 -21.72 7.31 -18.40
C ALA A 28 -21.22 6.47 -17.21
N TYR A 29 -21.70 5.24 -17.06
CA TYR A 29 -21.22 4.33 -16.00
C TYR A 29 -19.73 3.98 -16.17
N ALA A 30 -19.28 3.76 -17.41
CA ALA A 30 -17.86 3.51 -17.67
C ALA A 30 -16.98 4.71 -17.31
N ALA A 31 -17.47 5.93 -17.55
CA ALA A 31 -16.78 7.15 -17.16
C ALA A 31 -16.69 7.29 -15.62
N GLU A 32 -17.78 7.00 -14.90
CA GLU A 32 -17.81 7.00 -13.44
C GLU A 32 -16.83 5.98 -12.84
N LEU A 33 -16.87 4.73 -13.32
CA LEU A 33 -15.92 3.68 -12.91
C LEU A 33 -14.46 4.04 -13.20
N ARG A 34 -14.22 4.77 -14.29
CA ARG A 34 -12.86 5.23 -14.63
C ARG A 34 -12.38 6.31 -13.67
N VAL A 35 -13.26 7.23 -13.25
CA VAL A 35 -12.94 8.24 -12.24
C VAL A 35 -12.67 7.58 -10.89
N GLU A 36 -13.51 6.64 -10.48
CA GLU A 36 -13.33 5.90 -9.23
C GLU A 36 -12.01 5.11 -9.23
N ASN A 37 -11.70 4.38 -10.31
CA ASN A 37 -10.43 3.67 -10.45
C ASN A 37 -9.23 4.62 -10.36
N ASN A 38 -9.27 5.77 -11.03
CA ASN A 38 -8.19 6.75 -10.94
C ASN A 38 -8.05 7.30 -9.52
N SER A 39 -9.16 7.50 -8.81
CA SER A 39 -9.11 7.91 -7.40
C SER A 39 -8.48 6.83 -6.54
N LEU A 40 -8.79 5.55 -6.75
CA LEU A 40 -8.20 4.43 -6.02
C LEU A 40 -6.70 4.29 -6.32
N ILE A 41 -6.29 4.46 -7.57
CA ILE A 41 -4.87 4.48 -7.97
C ILE A 41 -4.12 5.59 -7.22
N ASN A 42 -4.66 6.81 -7.23
CA ASN A 42 -4.04 7.94 -6.54
C ASN A 42 -3.92 7.69 -5.03
N SER A 43 -4.96 7.13 -4.40
CA SER A 43 -4.92 6.75 -2.98
C SER A 43 -3.86 5.69 -2.69
N ASN A 44 -3.71 4.70 -3.56
CA ASN A 44 -2.67 3.67 -3.41
C ASN A 44 -1.26 4.26 -3.57
N GLU A 45 -1.05 5.16 -4.52
CA GLU A 45 0.23 5.85 -4.69
C GLU A 45 0.57 6.70 -3.46
N ALA A 46 -0.41 7.41 -2.89
CA ALA A 46 -0.22 8.18 -1.67
C ALA A 46 0.18 7.27 -0.49
N LEU A 47 -0.54 6.16 -0.29
CA LEU A 47 -0.23 5.17 0.75
C LEU A 47 1.17 4.57 0.58
N GLN A 48 1.58 4.27 -0.66
CA GLN A 48 2.93 3.77 -0.93
C GLN A 48 3.99 4.82 -0.59
N GLY A 49 3.75 6.10 -0.91
CA GLY A 49 4.64 7.19 -0.53
C GLY A 49 4.78 7.36 0.99
N GLU A 50 3.70 7.16 1.74
CA GLU A 50 3.72 7.14 3.21
C GLU A 50 4.54 5.96 3.75
N ILE A 51 4.36 4.76 3.19
CA ILE A 51 5.13 3.56 3.55
C ILE A 51 6.63 3.78 3.30
N ASP A 52 6.99 4.33 2.14
CA ASP A 52 8.39 4.58 1.78
C ASP A 52 9.00 5.63 2.72
N THR A 53 8.25 6.69 3.03
CA THR A 53 8.66 7.71 4.00
C THR A 53 8.88 7.10 5.38
N LEU A 54 7.96 6.26 5.84
CA LEU A 54 8.07 5.59 7.14
C LEU A 54 9.25 4.62 7.17
N SER A 55 9.49 3.89 6.08
CA SER A 55 10.65 3.00 5.90
C SER A 55 11.96 3.78 6.03
N VAL A 56 12.07 4.94 5.38
CA VAL A 56 13.24 5.82 5.50
C VAL A 56 13.40 6.34 6.94
N LYS A 57 12.31 6.76 7.60
CA LYS A 57 12.35 7.21 8.99
C LYS A 57 12.82 6.09 9.93
N ILE A 58 12.32 4.87 9.76
CA ILE A 58 12.73 3.69 10.53
C ILE A 58 14.21 3.42 10.31
N LYS A 59 14.66 3.37 9.05
CA LYS A 59 16.10 3.15 8.73
C LYS A 59 16.99 4.24 9.31
N SER A 60 16.53 5.48 9.29
CA SER A 60 17.29 6.62 9.84
C SER A 60 17.33 6.59 11.37
N ALA A 61 16.22 6.26 12.03
CA ALA A 61 16.17 6.12 13.49
C ALA A 61 16.95 4.90 13.98
N ASN A 62 16.98 3.83 13.20
CA ASN A 62 17.71 2.60 13.50
C ASN A 62 19.13 2.59 12.90
N ASN A 63 19.61 3.71 12.34
CA ASN A 63 20.99 3.79 11.92
C ASN A 63 21.89 3.95 13.16
N ILE A 64 23.07 3.34 13.11
CA ILE A 64 23.96 3.28 14.26
C ILE A 64 24.40 4.67 14.74
N ASP A 65 24.63 5.60 13.80
CA ASP A 65 25.02 6.98 14.09
C ASP A 65 23.95 7.75 14.89
N HIS A 66 22.66 7.56 14.58
CA HIS A 66 21.56 8.19 15.27
C HIS A 66 21.35 7.57 16.66
N ILE A 67 21.44 6.24 16.74
CA ILE A 67 21.38 5.51 18.01
C ILE A 67 22.50 6.00 18.93
N GLU A 68 23.74 6.07 18.43
CA GLU A 68 24.91 6.54 19.18
C GLU A 68 24.74 7.99 19.65
N LYS A 69 24.28 8.88 18.76
CA LYS A 69 24.05 10.29 19.09
C LYS A 69 22.99 10.47 20.18
N VAL A 70 21.92 9.67 20.17
CA VAL A 70 20.88 9.71 21.20
C VAL A 70 21.39 9.08 22.50
N ALA A 71 22.04 7.92 22.42
CA ALA A 71 22.60 7.21 23.56
C ALA A 71 23.61 8.08 24.33
N THR A 72 24.58 8.65 23.62
CA THR A 72 25.64 9.47 24.23
C THR A 72 25.16 10.88 24.60
N GLY A 73 24.39 11.52 23.71
CA GLY A 73 24.02 12.92 23.88
C GLY A 73 22.79 13.17 24.75
N LYS A 74 21.86 12.21 24.87
CA LYS A 74 20.61 12.38 25.62
C LYS A 74 20.47 11.43 26.80
N LEU A 75 20.89 10.17 26.63
CA LEU A 75 20.73 9.14 27.67
C LEU A 75 21.94 9.05 28.60
N GLY A 76 23.00 9.82 28.33
CA GLY A 76 24.22 9.84 29.15
C GLY A 76 25.03 8.54 29.06
N MET A 77 24.81 7.74 28.03
CA MET A 77 25.59 6.53 27.80
C MET A 77 27.02 6.90 27.39
N VAL A 78 27.99 6.11 27.83
CA VAL A 78 29.41 6.27 27.47
C VAL A 78 29.91 5.00 26.80
N TYR A 79 30.92 5.14 25.95
CA TYR A 79 31.56 3.97 25.35
C TYR A 79 32.20 3.09 26.43
N PRO A 80 31.99 1.77 26.37
CA PRO A 80 32.62 0.84 27.30
C PRO A 80 34.14 0.78 27.11
N SER A 81 34.85 0.53 28.20
CA SER A 81 36.29 0.27 28.20
C SER A 81 36.58 -1.17 27.73
N GLU A 82 37.83 -1.50 27.39
CA GLU A 82 38.21 -2.84 26.86
C GLU A 82 37.81 -4.03 27.76
N GLY A 83 37.62 -3.81 29.07
CA GLY A 83 37.16 -4.83 30.02
C GLY A 83 35.65 -4.91 30.26
N GLU A 84 34.86 -4.05 29.63
CA GLU A 84 33.40 -3.94 29.84
C GLU A 84 32.58 -4.49 28.65
N CYS A 85 33.25 -5.11 27.67
CA CYS A 85 32.63 -5.72 26.50
C CYS A 85 32.41 -7.23 26.70
N VAL A 86 31.18 -7.70 26.45
CA VAL A 86 30.86 -9.13 26.34
C VAL A 86 30.78 -9.50 24.86
N TYR A 87 31.53 -10.51 24.45
CA TYR A 87 31.52 -11.01 23.07
C TYR A 87 30.57 -12.20 22.96
N VAL A 88 29.64 -12.12 22.02
CA VAL A 88 28.69 -13.18 21.70
C VAL A 88 29.15 -13.92 20.45
N SER A 89 28.92 -15.23 20.44
CA SER A 89 29.27 -16.17 19.38
C SER A 89 28.03 -16.88 18.82
N ASP A 90 28.20 -17.68 17.77
CA ASP A 90 27.10 -18.47 17.19
C ASP A 90 26.48 -19.45 18.20
N ASP A 91 27.24 -19.87 19.21
CA ASP A 91 26.75 -20.73 20.30
C ASP A 91 25.79 -19.99 21.25
N ASP A 92 25.82 -18.65 21.25
CA ASP A 92 24.94 -17.79 22.04
C ASP A 92 23.67 -17.38 21.27
N ALA A 93 23.53 -17.83 20.02
CA ALA A 93 22.39 -17.49 19.18
C ALA A 93 21.08 -18.02 19.81
N PRO A 94 20.04 -17.18 19.96
CA PRO A 94 18.77 -17.62 20.50
C PRO A 94 18.16 -18.72 19.62
N LYS A 95 17.64 -19.77 20.26
CA LYS A 95 17.09 -20.96 19.58
C LYS A 95 15.81 -20.70 18.75
N GLY A 96 15.33 -19.46 18.69
CA GLY A 96 14.09 -19.06 18.02
C GLY A 96 14.25 -17.74 17.26
N ASN A 97 13.36 -17.50 16.29
CA ASN A 97 13.40 -16.27 15.50
C ASN A 97 13.00 -15.03 16.31
N PHE A 98 13.44 -13.85 15.88
CA PHE A 98 13.19 -12.58 16.59
C PHE A 98 11.70 -12.30 16.84
N ALA A 99 10.84 -12.67 15.90
CA ALA A 99 9.39 -12.50 16.03
C ALA A 99 8.80 -13.36 17.17
N MET A 100 9.34 -14.56 17.39
CA MET A 100 8.96 -15.45 18.48
C MET A 100 9.36 -14.87 19.84
N VAL A 101 10.57 -14.31 19.95
CA VAL A 101 11.05 -13.66 21.19
C VAL A 101 10.22 -12.42 21.55
N ILE A 102 9.89 -11.57 20.56
CA ILE A 102 9.01 -10.40 20.79
C ILE A 102 7.63 -10.85 21.27
N LYS A 103 7.04 -11.87 20.62
CA LYS A 103 5.73 -12.40 21.01
C LYS A 103 5.77 -12.93 22.45
N GLU A 104 6.84 -13.62 22.83
CA GLU A 104 6.97 -14.18 24.18
C GLU A 104 7.09 -13.09 25.26
N GLN A 105 7.86 -12.03 25.02
CA GLN A 105 7.99 -10.92 25.99
C GLN A 105 6.78 -9.97 26.04
N ALA A 106 6.00 -9.87 24.97
CA ALA A 106 4.83 -8.97 24.92
C ALA A 106 3.56 -9.58 25.55
N TYR A 107 3.49 -10.91 25.66
CA TYR A 107 2.30 -11.64 26.10
C TYR A 107 2.53 -12.54 27.34
N ASN A 108 3.73 -12.53 27.91
CA ASN A 108 4.03 -13.05 29.26
C ASN A 108 4.35 -11.90 30.21
#